data_AF-A0A645IF95-F1
#
_entry.id   AF-A0A645IF95-F1
#
_cell.length_a   1.000
_cell.length_b   1.000
_cell.length_c   1.000
_cell.angle_alpha   90.00
_cell.angle_beta   90.00
_cell.angle_gamma   90.00
#
_symmetry.space_group_name_H-M   'P 1'
#
loop_
_entity.id
_entity.type
_entity.pdbx_description
1 polymer ?
#
loop_
_entity_poly.entity_id
_entity_poly.type
_entity_poly.pdbx_seq_one_letter_code
_entity_poly.pdbx_strand_id
1 'polypeptide(L)'
;MIQFPFYAGIFGLITLTGLNEVIVNFFTSISNHDTFPLVAYVYSGLLNLVVPSGGSKFIIEAPYIMEVCTRLDISIARIIDVYNFADLNTNIIQPFWGLAFLAMFRVDFKQIIPYTAIIALAVFVFNMCYIGIPY
;
A
#
# COMPACT_ATOMS: atom_id res chain seq x y z
N MET A 1 -13.41 -0.98 -16.99
CA MET A 1 -12.99 -1.93 -18.05
C MET A 1 -11.64 -1.57 -18.69
N ILE A 2 -11.27 -0.29 -18.91
CA ILE A 2 -9.93 0.10 -19.45
C ILE A 2 -8.79 -0.02 -18.43
N GLN A 3 -9.11 0.01 -17.14
CA GLN A 3 -8.14 0.04 -16.06
C GLN A 3 -7.32 -1.27 -15.92
N PHE A 4 -7.93 -2.44 -16.12
CA PHE A 4 -7.21 -3.73 -16.03
C PHE A 4 -6.16 -3.92 -17.15
N PRO A 5 -6.47 -3.67 -18.44
CA PRO A 5 -5.46 -3.69 -19.50
C PRO A 5 -4.30 -2.72 -19.26
N PHE A 6 -4.57 -1.53 -18.71
CA PHE A 6 -3.53 -0.55 -18.42
C PHE A 6 -2.54 -1.05 -17.35
N TYR A 7 -3.06 -1.60 -16.24
CA TYR A 7 -2.21 -2.16 -15.19
C TYR A 7 -1.47 -3.44 -15.63
N ALA A 8 -2.08 -4.25 -16.49
CA ALA A 8 -1.39 -5.37 -17.12
C ALA A 8 -0.23 -4.88 -18.01
N GLY A 9 -0.39 -3.74 -18.69
CA GLY A 9 0.70 -3.09 -19.43
C GLY A 9 1.85 -2.63 -18.53
N ILE A 10 1.55 -1.98 -17.40
CA ILE A 10 2.55 -1.59 -16.40
C ILE A 10 3.28 -2.82 -15.85
N PHE A 11 2.54 -3.86 -15.49
CA PHE A 11 3.10 -5.13 -15.04
C PHE A 11 4.04 -5.74 -16.09
N GLY A 12 3.64 -5.73 -17.36
CA GLY A 12 4.46 -6.19 -18.48
C GLY A 12 5.76 -5.38 -18.61
N LEU A 13 5.70 -4.05 -18.47
CA LEU A 13 6.91 -3.23 -18.46
C LEU A 13 7.85 -3.58 -17.30
N ILE A 14 7.31 -3.71 -16.08
CA ILE A 14 8.11 -4.05 -14.89
C ILE A 14 8.81 -5.40 -15.08
N THR A 15 8.08 -6.42 -15.53
CA THR A 15 8.57 -7.80 -15.62
C THR A 15 9.45 -8.07 -16.85
N LEU A 16 9.26 -7.35 -17.95
CA LEU A 16 9.94 -7.65 -19.23
C LEU A 16 11.12 -6.72 -19.57
N THR A 17 11.29 -5.58 -18.89
CA THR A 17 12.32 -4.57 -19.25
C THR A 17 13.54 -4.55 -18.33
N GLY A 18 13.57 -5.40 -17.29
CA GLY A 18 14.60 -5.34 -16.24
C GLY A 18 14.36 -4.27 -15.18
N LEU A 19 13.29 -3.47 -15.31
CA LEU A 19 12.88 -2.47 -14.32
C LEU A 19 12.62 -3.08 -12.93
N ASN A 20 12.09 -4.30 -12.89
CA ASN A 20 11.92 -5.06 -11.65
C ASN A 20 13.22 -5.12 -10.82
N GLU A 21 14.35 -5.49 -11.44
CA GLU A 21 15.65 -5.60 -10.76
C GLU A 21 16.14 -4.25 -10.22
N VAL A 22 15.88 -3.16 -10.94
CA VAL A 22 16.24 -1.80 -10.50
C VAL A 22 15.48 -1.42 -9.24
N ILE A 23 14.16 -1.70 -9.20
CA ILE A 23 13.30 -1.41 -8.05
C ILE A 23 13.70 -2.28 -6.85
N VAL A 24 13.94 -3.58 -7.07
CA VAL A 24 14.39 -4.49 -6.02
C VAL A 24 15.69 -4.00 -5.40
N ASN A 25 16.69 -3.67 -6.23
CA ASN A 25 17.98 -3.17 -5.75
C ASN A 25 17.85 -1.85 -4.98
N PHE A 26 16.96 -0.96 -5.42
CA PHE A 26 16.66 0.26 -4.69
C PHE A 26 16.17 -0.04 -3.27
N PHE A 27 15.14 -0.89 -3.12
CA PHE A 27 14.60 -1.21 -1.80
C PHE A 27 15.61 -1.95 -0.91
N THR A 28 16.34 -2.93 -1.45
CA THR A 28 17.36 -3.64 -0.67
C THR A 28 18.55 -2.76 -0.29
N SER A 29 18.81 -1.67 -1.02
CA SER A 29 19.90 -0.72 -0.68
C SER A 29 19.55 0.22 0.48
N ILE A 30 18.27 0.49 0.69
CA ILE A 30 17.80 1.44 1.73
C ILE A 30 17.19 0.74 2.95
N SER A 31 17.04 -0.58 2.91
CA SER A 31 16.35 -1.35 3.94
C SER A 31 16.96 -2.74 4.12
N ASN A 32 16.55 -3.41 5.20
CA ASN A 32 16.98 -4.75 5.58
C ASN A 32 15.78 -5.56 6.10
N HIS A 33 16.01 -6.79 6.56
CA HIS A 33 14.98 -7.68 7.09
C HIS A 33 14.01 -6.99 8.06
N ASP A 34 14.53 -6.20 9.01
CA ASP A 34 13.72 -5.59 10.07
C ASP A 34 13.04 -4.28 9.64
N THR A 35 13.65 -3.54 8.70
CA THR A 35 13.18 -2.20 8.30
C THR A 35 12.34 -2.20 7.03
N PHE A 36 12.50 -3.18 6.14
CA PHE A 36 11.75 -3.26 4.90
C PHE A 36 10.24 -3.32 5.10
N PRO A 37 9.67 -4.06 6.06
CA PRO A 37 8.22 -4.04 6.31
C PRO A 37 7.66 -2.63 6.58
N LEU A 38 8.41 -1.79 7.30
CA LEU A 38 8.02 -0.40 7.54
C LEU A 38 8.11 0.46 6.25
N VAL A 39 9.16 0.25 5.47
CA VAL A 39 9.33 0.93 4.17
C VAL A 39 8.20 0.54 3.22
N ALA A 40 7.87 -0.75 3.11
CA ALA A 40 6.79 -1.25 2.28
C ALA A 40 5.42 -0.72 2.73
N TYR A 41 5.18 -0.60 4.04
CA TYR A 41 3.95 -0.01 4.58
C TYR A 41 3.74 1.42 4.09
N VAL A 42 4.76 2.28 4.22
CA VAL A 42 4.69 3.67 3.79
C VAL A 42 4.60 3.76 2.27
N TYR A 43 5.43 3.00 1.56
CA TYR A 43 5.46 2.99 0.10
C TYR A 43 4.12 2.56 -0.51
N SER A 44 3.59 1.42 -0.12
CA SER A 44 2.32 0.89 -0.66
C SER A 44 1.12 1.75 -0.26
N GLY A 45 1.18 2.41 0.90
CA GLY A 45 0.21 3.41 1.30
C GLY A 45 0.22 4.63 0.37
N LEU A 46 1.40 5.20 0.10
CA LEU A 46 1.54 6.31 -0.84
C LEU A 46 1.10 5.92 -2.26
N LEU A 47 1.43 4.71 -2.71
CA LEU A 47 0.99 4.23 -4.02
C LEU A 47 -0.52 4.05 -4.08
N ASN A 48 -1.17 3.63 -3.00
CA ASN A 48 -2.64 3.49 -2.94
C ASN A 48 -3.36 4.83 -3.16
N LEU A 49 -2.77 5.96 -2.74
CA LEU A 49 -3.34 7.28 -3.01
C LEU A 49 -3.35 7.63 -4.51
N VAL A 50 -2.44 7.04 -5.29
CA VAL A 50 -2.32 7.22 -6.74
C VAL A 50 -3.12 6.15 -7.50
N VAL A 51 -3.16 4.93 -6.96
CA VAL A 51 -3.82 3.76 -7.54
C VAL A 51 -4.80 3.19 -6.51
N PRO A 52 -6.02 3.77 -6.38
CA PRO A 52 -6.99 3.40 -5.33
C PRO A 52 -7.74 2.11 -5.72
N SER A 53 -7.01 1.00 -5.83
CA SER A 53 -7.53 -0.33 -6.14
C SER A 53 -6.61 -1.40 -5.57
N GLY A 54 -6.99 -1.99 -4.44
CA GLY A 54 -6.16 -2.98 -3.76
C GLY A 54 -5.74 -4.16 -4.65
N GLY A 55 -6.63 -4.68 -5.51
CA GLY A 55 -6.29 -5.79 -6.40
C GLY A 55 -5.38 -5.38 -7.57
N SER A 56 -5.63 -4.21 -8.17
CA SER A 56 -4.81 -3.74 -9.29
C SER A 56 -3.44 -3.25 -8.85
N LYS A 57 -3.37 -2.56 -7.71
CA LYS A 57 -2.13 -2.14 -7.05
C LYS A 57 -1.28 -3.36 -6.72
N PHE A 58 -1.90 -4.42 -6.20
CA PHE A 58 -1.19 -5.65 -5.83
C PHE A 58 -0.49 -6.28 -7.04
N ILE A 59 -1.18 -6.36 -8.18
CA ILE A 59 -0.58 -6.90 -9.41
C ILE A 59 0.68 -6.14 -9.80
N ILE A 60 0.69 -4.81 -9.65
CA ILE A 60 1.83 -3.96 -9.98
C ILE A 60 2.97 -4.15 -8.98
N GLU A 61 2.67 -4.19 -7.68
CA GLU A 61 3.69 -4.23 -6.62
C GLU A 61 4.27 -5.62 -6.36
N ALA A 62 3.48 -6.67 -6.58
CA ALA A 62 3.83 -8.03 -6.21
C ALA A 62 5.19 -8.51 -6.75
N PRO A 63 5.57 -8.28 -8.03
CA PRO A 63 6.84 -8.79 -8.56
C PRO A 63 8.06 -8.35 -7.74
N TYR A 64 8.21 -7.06 -7.51
CA TYR A 64 9.40 -6.53 -6.86
C TYR A 64 9.30 -6.60 -5.33
N ILE A 65 8.13 -6.43 -4.72
CA ILE A 65 8.00 -6.55 -3.24
C ILE A 65 8.31 -7.98 -2.79
N MET A 66 7.82 -8.97 -3.50
CA MET A 66 8.03 -10.39 -3.16
C MET A 66 9.49 -10.80 -3.38
N GLU A 67 10.14 -10.25 -4.40
CA GLU A 67 11.56 -10.49 -4.64
C GLU A 67 12.44 -9.84 -3.56
N VAL A 68 12.14 -8.60 -3.13
CA VAL A 68 12.83 -7.97 -1.99
C VAL A 68 12.67 -8.83 -0.73
N CYS A 69 11.47 -9.35 -0.46
CA CYS A 69 11.26 -10.25 0.67
C CYS A 69 12.11 -11.51 0.58
N THR A 70 12.22 -12.09 -0.61
CA THR A 70 13.06 -13.27 -0.85
C THR A 70 14.54 -12.96 -0.59
N ARG A 71 15.05 -11.79 -1.01
CA ARG A 71 16.45 -11.37 -0.81
C ARG A 71 16.77 -11.03 0.65
N LEU A 72 15.81 -10.52 1.38
CA LEU A 72 15.96 -10.10 2.78
C LEU A 72 15.50 -11.17 3.79
N ASP A 73 15.12 -12.36 3.33
CA ASP A 73 14.59 -13.47 4.15
C ASP A 73 13.34 -13.10 4.96
N ILE A 74 12.45 -12.29 4.37
CA ILE A 74 11.20 -11.83 5.01
C ILE A 74 10.06 -12.76 4.62
N SER A 75 9.26 -13.15 5.61
CA SER A 75 8.03 -13.92 5.38
C SER A 75 7.08 -13.22 4.40
N ILE A 76 6.70 -13.93 3.34
CA ILE A 76 5.68 -13.49 2.38
C ILE A 76 4.33 -13.21 3.06
N ALA A 77 3.95 -14.01 4.05
CA ALA A 77 2.70 -13.77 4.77
C ALA A 77 2.74 -12.43 5.50
N ARG A 78 3.87 -12.13 6.16
CA ARG A 78 4.08 -10.87 6.87
C ARG A 78 4.00 -9.66 5.93
N ILE A 79 4.61 -9.74 4.74
CA ILE A 79 4.56 -8.61 3.81
C ILE A 79 3.16 -8.40 3.21
N ILE A 80 2.39 -9.47 3.00
CA ILE A 80 1.00 -9.38 2.54
C ILE A 80 0.13 -8.69 3.61
N ASP A 81 0.32 -9.01 4.90
CA ASP A 81 -0.38 -8.34 5.99
C ASP A 81 -0.04 -6.84 6.04
N VAL A 82 1.26 -6.51 5.94
CA VAL A 82 1.75 -5.12 5.86
C VAL A 82 1.11 -4.37 4.70
N TYR A 83 1.07 -4.98 3.52
CA TYR A 83 0.43 -4.42 2.34
C TYR A 83 -1.05 -4.12 2.58
N ASN A 84 -1.78 -5.06 3.20
CA ASN A 84 -3.19 -4.87 3.55
C ASN A 84 -3.38 -3.73 4.55
N PHE A 85 -2.53 -3.64 5.59
CA PHE A 85 -2.61 -2.52 6.54
C PHE A 85 -2.35 -1.17 5.85
N ALA A 86 -1.42 -1.10 4.89
CA ALA A 86 -1.13 0.11 4.14
C ALA A 86 -2.33 0.57 3.30
N ASP A 87 -2.96 -0.39 2.61
CA ASP A 87 -4.16 -0.18 1.80
C ASP A 87 -5.33 0.33 2.65
N LEU A 88 -5.64 -0.40 3.73
CA LEU A 88 -6.74 -0.07 4.63
C LEU A 88 -6.54 1.29 5.31
N ASN A 89 -5.32 1.60 5.75
CA ASN A 89 -5.03 2.86 6.44
C ASN A 89 -5.28 4.08 5.53
N THR A 90 -4.82 4.02 4.27
CA THR A 90 -5.02 5.14 3.34
C THR A 90 -6.47 5.24 2.83
N ASN A 91 -7.19 4.12 2.79
CA ASN A 91 -8.64 4.11 2.52
C ASN A 91 -9.47 4.78 3.64
N ILE A 92 -8.93 4.96 4.85
CA ILE A 92 -9.59 5.77 5.89
C ILE A 92 -9.60 7.25 5.49
N ILE A 93 -8.51 7.75 4.88
CA ILE A 93 -8.39 9.15 4.43
C ILE A 93 -9.44 9.47 3.36
N GLN A 94 -9.72 8.52 2.47
CA GLN A 94 -10.71 8.61 1.40
C GLN A 94 -11.91 7.71 1.71
N PRO A 95 -12.86 8.14 2.58
CA PRO A 95 -13.93 7.30 3.08
C PRO A 95 -15.06 7.10 2.06
N PHE A 96 -14.76 6.49 0.90
CA PHE A 96 -15.75 6.21 -0.14
C PHE A 96 -16.86 5.27 0.36
N TRP A 97 -16.54 4.41 1.32
CA TRP A 97 -17.52 3.60 2.07
C TRP A 97 -18.59 4.45 2.77
N GLY A 98 -18.28 5.70 3.12
CA GLY A 98 -19.16 6.61 3.86
C GLY A 98 -20.13 7.41 2.98
N LEU A 99 -19.98 7.41 1.65
CA LEU A 99 -20.74 8.29 0.75
C LEU A 99 -22.26 8.10 0.87
N ALA A 100 -22.74 6.86 1.01
CA ALA A 100 -24.16 6.57 1.16
C ALA A 100 -24.72 7.17 2.47
N PHE A 101 -23.97 7.08 3.57
CA PHE A 101 -24.36 7.65 4.86
C PHE A 101 -24.35 9.18 4.82
N LEU A 102 -23.32 9.78 4.22
CA LEU A 102 -23.24 11.23 4.03
C LEU A 102 -24.44 11.77 3.24
N ALA A 103 -24.83 11.08 2.17
CA ALA A 103 -26.01 11.44 1.38
C ALA A 103 -27.30 11.35 2.21
N MET A 104 -27.44 10.31 3.05
CA MET A 104 -28.59 10.14 3.94
C MET A 104 -28.71 11.29 4.96
N PHE A 105 -27.60 11.68 5.58
CA PHE A 105 -27.58 12.74 6.60
C PHE A 105 -27.37 14.15 6.03
N ARG A 106 -27.26 14.29 4.70
CA ARG A 106 -26.97 15.56 4.00
C ARG A 106 -25.74 16.27 4.54
N VAL A 107 -24.71 15.49 4.88
CA VAL A 107 -23.42 15.98 5.35
C VAL A 107 -22.48 16.06 4.15
N ASP A 108 -21.79 17.18 4.00
CA ASP A 108 -20.82 17.34 2.94
C ASP A 108 -19.61 16.45 3.20
N PHE A 109 -19.11 15.77 2.17
CA PHE A 109 -17.93 14.91 2.26
C PHE A 109 -16.71 15.64 2.87
N LYS A 110 -16.55 16.94 2.57
CA LYS A 110 -15.47 17.77 3.10
C LYS A 110 -15.51 17.92 4.63
N GLN A 111 -16.68 17.79 5.24
CA GLN A 111 -16.85 17.95 6.68
C GLN A 111 -16.31 16.76 7.46
N ILE A 112 -16.24 15.57 6.86
CA ILE A 112 -15.74 14.37 7.55
C ILE A 112 -14.24 14.13 7.38
N ILE A 113 -13.63 14.69 6.33
CA ILE A 113 -12.21 14.50 6.02
C ILE A 113 -11.28 14.81 7.21
N PRO A 114 -11.46 15.91 7.99
CA PRO A 114 -10.58 16.17 9.13
C PRO A 114 -10.65 15.06 10.19
N TYR A 115 -11.84 14.52 10.45
CA TYR A 115 -12.03 13.45 11.43
C TYR A 115 -11.40 12.14 10.94
N THR A 116 -11.63 11.77 9.68
CA THR A 116 -11.03 10.57 9.12
C THR A 116 -9.52 10.68 8.97
N ALA A 117 -8.97 11.87 8.70
CA ALA A 117 -7.53 12.11 8.68
C ALA A 117 -6.88 11.92 10.06
N ILE A 118 -7.51 12.38 11.14
CA ILE A 118 -7.02 12.15 12.52
C ILE A 118 -7.03 10.65 12.84
N ILE A 119 -8.10 9.94 12.49
CA ILE A 119 -8.20 8.49 12.68
C ILE A 119 -7.13 7.76 11.86
N ALA A 120 -6.95 8.13 10.59
CA ALA A 120 -5.92 7.57 9.72
C ALA A 120 -4.52 7.81 10.29
N LEU A 121 -4.25 8.98 10.88
CA LEU A 121 -2.96 9.24 11.54
C LEU A 121 -2.77 8.36 12.77
N ALA A 122 -3.80 8.19 13.61
CA ALA A 122 -3.72 7.32 14.77
C ALA A 122 -3.47 5.85 14.37
N VAL A 123 -4.18 5.37 13.34
CA VAL A 123 -4.02 4.02 12.78
C VAL A 123 -2.65 3.85 12.12
N PHE A 124 -2.15 4.88 11.42
CA PHE A 124 -0.80 4.90 10.85
C PHE A 124 0.26 4.70 11.92
N VAL A 125 0.21 5.48 13.01
CA VAL A 125 1.17 5.38 14.12
C VAL A 125 1.09 4.01 14.78
N PHE A 126 -0.13 3.51 15.05
CA PHE A 126 -0.32 2.18 15.61
C PHE A 126 0.29 1.08 14.73
N ASN A 127 0.01 1.10 13.42
CA ASN A 127 0.55 0.12 12.49
C ASN A 127 2.08 0.23 12.37
N MET A 128 2.66 1.43 12.34
CA MET A 128 4.11 1.62 12.36
C MET A 128 4.75 0.98 13.59
N CYS A 129 4.15 1.17 14.77
CA CYS A 129 4.63 0.51 15.99
C CYS A 129 4.47 -1.01 15.92
N TYR A 130 3.32 -1.52 15.47
CA TYR A 130 3.05 -2.95 15.38
C TYR A 130 3.99 -3.67 14.39
N ILE A 131 4.12 -3.13 13.18
CA ILE A 131 4.95 -3.70 12.10
C ILE A 131 6.43 -3.69 12.48
N GLY A 132 6.86 -2.69 13.26
CA GLY A 132 8.22 -2.55 13.75
C GLY A 132 8.63 -3.55 14.82
N ILE A 133 7.71 -4.38 15.34
CA ILE A 133 8.04 -5.47 16.25
C ILE A 133 8.56 -6.66 15.42
N PRO A 134 9.82 -7.09 15.58
CA PRO A 134 10.32 -8.27 14.89
C PRO A 134 9.72 -9.54 15.53
N TYR A 135 8.98 -10.31 14.75
CA TYR A 135 8.53 -11.67 15.08
C TYR A 135 8.47 -12.54 13.83
#